data_AF-A0A835DDA7-F1
#
_entry.id   AF-A0A835DDA7-F1
#
_cell.length_a   1.000
_cell.length_b   1.000
_cell.length_c   1.000
_cell.angle_alpha   90.00
_cell.angle_beta   90.00
_cell.angle_gamma   90.00
#
_symmetry.space_group_name_H-M   'P 1'
#
loop_
_entity.id
_entity.type
_entity.pdbx_description
1 polymer ?
#
loop_
_entity_poly.entity_id
_entity_poly.type
_entity_poly.pdbx_seq_one_letter_code
_entity_poly.pdbx_strand_id
1 'polypeptide(L)'
;MESFSYDKKLAPRVGSKPFFAFIGEGFQNAEELKHLKEVLLDLFRGEVVENLNLAGVDHVYVCTAVPSNRVFFTHCALRLKRSGTVVPRMELVEVGPSMDLVKNVSGDVIQGKIGKIYIPDQQVGDMALSHKAKGLKRERREAKTKNEENENGSKKQKPDSE
;
A
#
# COMPACT_ATOMS: atom_id res chain seq x y z
N MET A 1 -14.67 -25.46 18.59
CA MET A 1 -14.60 -24.08 19.10
C MET A 1 -13.99 -24.17 20.48
N GLU A 2 -12.68 -23.96 20.58
CA GLU A 2 -12.03 -23.84 21.89
C GLU A 2 -12.50 -22.52 22.53
N SER A 3 -12.98 -22.61 23.76
CA SER A 3 -13.45 -21.45 24.51
C SER A 3 -12.25 -20.65 24.99
N PHE A 4 -12.04 -19.46 24.42
CA PHE A 4 -11.05 -18.52 24.92
C PHE A 4 -11.50 -18.00 26.29
N SER A 5 -10.84 -18.48 27.34
CA SER A 5 -11.02 -17.97 28.70
C SER A 5 -10.25 -16.67 28.86
N TYR A 6 -10.96 -15.53 28.89
CA TYR A 6 -10.35 -14.22 29.07
C TYR A 6 -9.96 -14.00 30.54
N ASP A 7 -8.66 -14.12 30.83
CA ASP A 7 -8.13 -13.90 32.17
C ASP A 7 -8.03 -12.39 32.45
N LYS A 8 -9.09 -11.80 33.05
CA LYS A 8 -9.17 -10.35 33.34
C LYS A 8 -7.98 -9.81 34.16
N LYS A 9 -7.28 -10.67 34.90
CA LYS A 9 -6.09 -10.32 35.69
C LYS A 9 -4.86 -10.03 34.83
N LEU A 10 -4.83 -10.56 33.61
CA LEU A 10 -3.73 -10.43 32.66
C LEU A 10 -4.06 -9.44 31.53
N ALA A 11 -5.18 -8.70 31.66
CA ALA A 11 -5.51 -7.66 30.71
C ALA A 11 -4.44 -6.56 30.75
N PRO A 12 -3.90 -6.15 29.59
CA PRO A 12 -2.91 -5.08 29.54
C PRO A 12 -3.48 -3.78 30.09
N ARG A 13 -2.62 -2.95 30.70
CA ARG A 13 -3.06 -1.64 31.17
C ARG A 13 -3.41 -0.74 29.99
N VAL A 14 -4.54 -0.06 30.09
CA VAL A 14 -4.98 0.92 29.08
C VAL A 14 -3.95 2.06 29.03
N GLY A 15 -3.51 2.41 27.82
CA GLY A 15 -2.49 3.44 27.61
C GLY A 15 -1.04 2.96 27.77
N SER A 16 -0.80 1.67 28.06
CA SER A 16 0.54 1.09 27.96
C SER A 16 0.99 1.03 26.51
N LYS A 17 2.29 1.23 26.26
CA LYS A 17 2.85 1.24 24.91
C LYS A 17 3.00 -0.20 24.41
N PRO A 18 2.38 -0.58 23.27
CA PRO A 18 2.51 -1.92 22.72
C PRO A 18 3.91 -2.16 22.16
N PHE A 19 4.40 -3.39 22.32
CA PHE A 19 5.50 -3.89 21.51
C PHE A 19 5.00 -4.50 20.21
N PHE A 20 5.85 -4.52 19.19
CA PHE A 20 5.56 -5.18 17.91
C PHE A 20 6.59 -6.25 17.61
N ALA A 21 6.11 -7.43 17.23
CA ALA A 21 6.92 -8.50 16.68
C ALA A 21 6.42 -8.82 15.27
N PHE A 22 7.23 -8.52 14.25
CA PHE A 22 6.95 -8.90 12.86
C PHE A 22 7.72 -10.17 12.53
N ILE A 23 6.99 -11.25 12.24
CA ILE A 23 7.53 -12.58 11.95
C ILE A 23 7.23 -12.89 10.48
N GLY A 24 8.26 -13.30 9.74
CA GLY A 24 8.16 -13.73 8.35
C GLY A 24 8.84 -12.78 7.36
N GLU A 25 9.42 -13.35 6.29
CA GLU A 25 10.16 -12.63 5.25
C GLU A 25 9.24 -11.80 4.34
N GLY A 26 7.94 -12.08 4.34
CA GLY A 26 6.95 -11.36 3.53
C GLY A 26 6.95 -9.84 3.78
N PHE A 27 7.20 -9.42 5.03
CA PHE A 27 7.29 -7.98 5.38
C PHE A 27 8.50 -7.26 4.78
N GLN A 28 9.53 -7.98 4.32
CA GLN A 28 10.71 -7.42 3.69
C GLN A 28 10.64 -7.52 2.16
N ASN A 29 10.11 -8.64 1.65
CA ASN A 29 10.11 -8.95 0.23
C ASN A 29 8.91 -8.36 -0.52
N ALA A 30 7.72 -8.33 0.09
CA ALA A 30 6.52 -7.79 -0.55
C ALA A 30 6.32 -6.33 -0.12
N GLU A 31 6.37 -5.41 -1.09
CA GLU A 31 6.15 -3.98 -0.88
C GLU A 31 4.80 -3.69 -0.19
N GLU A 32 3.78 -4.49 -0.51
CA GLU A 32 2.45 -4.40 0.09
C GLU A 32 2.47 -4.67 1.61
N LEU A 33 3.20 -5.69 2.04
CA LEU A 33 3.34 -6.04 3.45
C LEU A 33 4.27 -5.06 4.17
N LYS A 34 5.25 -4.50 3.46
CA LYS A 34 6.11 -3.43 3.97
C LYS A 34 5.30 -2.18 4.30
N HIS A 35 4.41 -1.74 3.42
CA HIS A 35 3.51 -0.63 3.69
C HIS A 35 2.56 -0.93 4.85
N LEU A 36 2.02 -2.15 4.93
CA LEU A 36 1.18 -2.55 6.06
C LEU A 36 1.95 -2.48 7.39
N LYS A 37 3.21 -2.91 7.41
CA LYS A 37 4.10 -2.77 8.58
C LYS A 37 4.29 -1.31 8.98
N GLU A 38 4.58 -0.43 8.02
CA GLU A 38 4.76 1.00 8.26
C GLU A 38 3.49 1.64 8.84
N VAL A 39 2.33 1.34 8.26
CA VAL A 39 1.03 1.84 8.74
C VAL A 39 0.72 1.34 10.15
N LEU A 40 0.95 0.05 10.44
CA LEU A 40 0.71 -0.50 11.79
C LEU A 40 1.65 0.14 12.82
N LEU A 41 2.93 0.31 12.48
CA LEU A 41 3.87 0.98 13.36
C LEU A 41 3.46 2.43 13.61
N ASP A 42 3.03 3.16 12.58
CA ASP A 42 2.64 4.56 12.72
C ASP A 42 1.36 4.73 13.56
N LEU A 43 0.37 3.84 13.35
CA LEU A 43 -0.89 3.86 14.08
C LEU A 43 -0.71 3.62 15.59
N PHE A 44 0.21 2.73 15.94
CA PHE A 44 0.40 2.28 17.33
C PHE A 44 1.70 2.78 17.98
N ARG A 45 2.47 3.68 17.34
CA ARG A 45 3.71 4.20 17.95
C ARG A 45 3.45 5.06 19.19
N GLY A 46 2.32 5.76 19.22
CA GLY A 46 1.99 6.75 20.26
C GLY A 46 3.05 7.84 20.40
N GLU A 47 3.39 8.18 21.64
CA GLU A 47 4.44 9.15 21.95
C GLU A 47 5.85 8.55 21.81
N VAL A 48 6.78 9.37 21.31
CA VAL A 48 8.21 9.03 21.29
C VAL A 48 8.77 9.31 22.68
N VAL A 49 9.17 8.25 23.38
CA VAL A 49 9.65 8.31 24.76
C VAL A 49 11.05 7.72 24.81
N GLU A 50 11.98 8.40 25.48
CA GLU A 50 13.37 7.94 25.63
C GLU A 50 13.52 6.90 26.75
N ASN A 51 12.73 7.01 27.82
CA ASN A 51 12.78 6.13 28.98
C ASN A 51 11.44 5.43 29.20
N LEU A 52 11.46 4.10 29.24
CA LEU A 52 10.26 3.29 29.46
C LEU A 52 10.26 2.68 30.85
N ASN A 53 9.13 2.78 31.56
CA ASN A 53 8.94 2.08 32.82
C ASN A 53 8.70 0.58 32.55
N LEU A 54 9.45 -0.28 33.23
CA LEU A 54 9.27 -1.75 33.17
C LEU A 54 7.84 -2.19 33.54
N ALA A 55 7.16 -1.45 34.42
CA ALA A 55 5.77 -1.72 34.79
C ALA A 55 4.73 -1.34 33.71
N GLY A 56 5.17 -0.75 32.60
CA GLY A 56 4.36 -0.50 31.41
C GLY A 56 4.58 -1.52 30.29
N VAL A 57 5.46 -2.51 30.51
CA VAL A 57 5.74 -3.59 29.55
C VAL A 57 4.73 -4.71 29.74
N ASP A 58 3.53 -4.49 29.20
CA ASP A 58 2.37 -5.35 29.48
C ASP A 58 1.95 -6.22 28.29
N HIS A 59 2.10 -5.75 27.05
CA HIS A 59 1.58 -6.45 25.88
C HIS A 59 2.39 -6.26 24.60
N VAL A 60 2.21 -7.21 23.69
CA VAL A 60 2.86 -7.27 22.38
C VAL A 60 1.84 -7.66 21.30
N TYR A 61 1.90 -6.97 20.18
CA TYR A 61 1.25 -7.36 18.94
C TYR A 61 2.20 -8.22 18.11
N VAL A 62 1.78 -9.43 17.81
CA VAL A 62 2.51 -10.38 16.97
C VAL A 62 1.86 -10.38 15.60
N CYS A 63 2.62 -9.95 14.60
CA CYS A 63 2.22 -9.93 13.20
C CYS A 63 2.99 -11.02 12.46
N THR A 64 2.31 -12.10 12.05
CA THR A 64 2.94 -13.21 11.32
C THR A 64 2.51 -13.17 9.86
N ALA A 65 3.47 -13.00 8.96
CA ALA A 65 3.23 -13.04 7.52
C ALA A 65 3.26 -14.49 7.02
N VAL A 66 2.19 -14.91 6.38
CA VAL A 66 2.09 -16.19 5.66
C VAL A 66 2.34 -15.93 4.16
N PRO A 67 2.99 -16.84 3.42
CA PRO A 67 3.31 -16.65 2.00
C PRO A 67 2.13 -16.36 1.05
N SER A 68 0.88 -16.52 1.52
CA SER A 68 -0.35 -16.37 0.73
C SER A 68 -1.04 -15.00 0.88
N ASN A 69 -0.27 -13.92 1.09
CA ASN A 69 -0.79 -12.56 1.33
C ASN A 69 -1.78 -12.46 2.51
N ARG A 70 -1.56 -13.33 3.50
CA ARG A 70 -2.31 -13.33 4.76
C ARG A 70 -1.38 -12.94 5.89
N VAL A 71 -1.85 -12.03 6.73
CA VAL A 71 -1.16 -11.63 7.94
C VAL A 71 -2.03 -11.97 9.12
N PHE A 72 -1.50 -12.78 10.03
CA PHE A 72 -2.11 -12.99 11.33
C PHE A 72 -1.68 -11.86 12.25
N PHE A 73 -2.64 -11.17 12.83
CA PHE A 73 -2.44 -10.14 13.83
C PHE A 73 -2.99 -10.65 15.16
N THR A 74 -2.11 -10.92 16.11
CA THR A 74 -2.48 -11.50 17.41
C THR A 74 -2.00 -10.60 18.54
N HIS A 75 -2.90 -10.35 19.49
CA HIS A 75 -2.59 -9.57 20.69
C HIS A 75 -2.31 -10.48 21.89
N CYS A 76 -1.09 -10.37 22.41
CA CYS A 76 -0.60 -11.18 23.52
C CYS A 76 -0.21 -10.29 24.71
N ALA A 77 -0.63 -10.67 25.91
CA ALA A 77 -0.08 -10.10 27.13
C ALA A 77 1.19 -10.84 27.56
N LEU A 78 2.09 -10.09 28.21
CA LEU A 78 3.35 -10.58 28.73
C LEU A 78 3.20 -11.04 30.18
N ARG A 79 3.59 -12.28 30.46
CA ARG A 79 3.69 -12.83 31.81
C ARG A 79 5.14 -13.11 32.14
N LEU A 80 5.67 -12.38 33.12
CA LEU A 80 7.03 -12.53 33.60
C LEU A 80 7.09 -13.58 34.72
N LYS A 81 7.79 -14.69 34.49
CA LYS A 81 8.07 -15.73 35.49
C LYS A 81 9.48 -15.58 36.06
N ARG A 82 9.66 -16.01 37.31
CA ARG A 82 10.96 -16.01 37.99
C ARG A 82 11.92 -16.96 37.27
N SER A 83 13.09 -16.46 36.87
CA SER A 83 14.10 -17.19 36.07
C SER A 83 15.43 -17.45 36.81
N GLY A 84 15.61 -16.91 38.02
CA GLY A 84 16.86 -17.05 38.79
C GLY A 84 18.02 -16.16 38.32
N THR A 85 17.91 -15.54 37.14
CA THR A 85 18.84 -14.54 36.60
C THR A 85 18.21 -13.14 36.63
N VAL A 86 18.95 -12.11 36.20
CA VAL A 86 18.47 -10.72 36.08
C VAL A 86 17.34 -10.57 35.06
N VAL A 87 17.27 -11.47 34.06
CA VAL A 87 16.22 -11.45 33.02
C VAL A 87 15.11 -12.43 33.39
N PRO A 88 13.85 -11.99 33.54
CA PRO A 88 12.73 -12.88 33.82
C PRO A 88 12.39 -13.76 32.60
N ARG A 89 11.77 -14.92 32.85
CA ARG A 89 11.27 -15.79 31.79
C ARG A 89 9.96 -15.21 31.27
N MET A 90 9.94 -14.78 30.01
CA MET A 90 8.76 -14.24 29.36
C MET A 90 7.87 -15.36 28.83
N GLU A 91 6.59 -15.31 29.17
CA GLU A 91 5.55 -16.12 28.57
C GLU A 91 4.50 -15.22 27.94
N LEU A 92 4.01 -15.60 26.77
CA LEU A 92 2.94 -14.90 26.07
C LEU A 92 1.64 -15.62 26.33
N VAL A 93 0.61 -14.84 26.66
CA VAL A 93 -0.77 -15.34 26.80
C VAL A 93 -1.62 -14.53 25.83
N GLU A 94 -2.36 -15.22 24.97
CA GLU A 94 -3.25 -14.55 24.03
C GLU A 94 -4.41 -13.91 24.79
N VAL A 95 -4.53 -12.59 24.65
CA VAL A 95 -5.62 -11.81 25.23
C VAL A 95 -6.64 -11.44 24.14
N GLY A 96 -6.24 -11.48 22.88
CA GLY A 96 -7.07 -11.12 21.73
C GLY A 96 -7.17 -9.59 21.55
N PRO A 97 -7.61 -9.09 20.40
CA PRO A 97 -8.19 -9.81 19.26
C PRO A 97 -7.14 -10.55 18.43
N SER A 98 -7.58 -11.66 17.82
CA SER A 98 -6.87 -12.34 16.75
C SER A 98 -7.56 -12.00 15.44
N MET A 99 -6.83 -11.41 14.50
CA MET A 99 -7.35 -10.94 13.23
C MET A 99 -6.57 -11.56 12.07
N ASP A 100 -7.32 -12.11 11.11
CA ASP A 100 -6.79 -12.63 9.86
C ASP A 100 -6.91 -11.54 8.79
N LEU A 101 -5.81 -10.84 8.52
CA LEU A 101 -5.77 -9.80 7.50
C LEU A 101 -5.43 -10.45 6.16
N VAL A 102 -6.40 -10.49 5.25
CA VAL A 102 -6.21 -10.97 3.88
C VAL A 102 -6.28 -9.79 2.93
N LYS A 103 -5.21 -9.57 2.16
CA LYS A 103 -5.20 -8.46 1.20
C LYS A 103 -6.19 -8.71 0.06
N ASN A 104 -6.86 -7.65 -0.39
CA ASN A 104 -7.70 -7.59 -1.60
C ASN A 104 -8.94 -8.50 -1.60
N VAL A 105 -9.23 -9.18 -0.49
CA VAL A 105 -10.39 -10.05 -0.34
C VAL A 105 -11.17 -9.59 0.88
N SER A 106 -12.40 -9.14 0.66
CA SER A 106 -13.36 -8.90 1.74
C SER A 106 -14.43 -9.99 1.70
N GLY A 107 -14.69 -10.63 2.84
CA GLY A 107 -15.84 -11.51 3.01
C GLY A 107 -17.00 -10.72 3.58
N ASP A 108 -18.13 -10.70 2.88
CA ASP A 108 -19.38 -10.12 3.37
C ASP A 108 -20.44 -11.22 3.53
N VAL A 109 -21.24 -11.15 4.59
CA VAL A 109 -22.22 -12.18 4.95
C VAL A 109 -23.35 -12.27 3.92
N ILE A 110 -23.61 -11.16 3.24
CA ILE A 110 -24.68 -11.03 2.23
C ILE A 110 -24.17 -11.31 0.81
N GLN A 111 -22.99 -10.77 0.46
CA GLN A 111 -22.47 -10.79 -0.92
C GLN A 111 -21.39 -11.86 -1.18
N GLY A 112 -20.97 -12.61 -0.16
CA GLY A 112 -19.94 -13.64 -0.29
C GLY A 112 -18.51 -13.06 -0.30
N LYS A 113 -17.56 -13.77 -0.90
CA LYS A 113 -16.17 -13.31 -1.02
C LYS A 113 -16.02 -12.39 -2.23
N ILE A 114 -15.65 -11.13 -1.98
CA ILE A 114 -15.44 -10.10 -2.99
C ILE A 114 -13.94 -9.82 -3.12
N GLY A 115 -13.41 -9.91 -4.34
CA GLY A 115 -12.05 -9.50 -4.67
C GLY A 115 -12.03 -8.11 -5.29
N LYS A 116 -11.19 -7.20 -4.79
CA LYS A 116 -10.99 -5.88 -5.41
C LYS A 116 -9.92 -5.96 -6.49
N ILE A 117 -10.24 -5.51 -7.70
CA ILE A 117 -9.28 -5.34 -8.80
C ILE A 117 -8.99 -3.85 -8.94
N TYR A 118 -7.72 -3.47 -8.84
CA TYR A 118 -7.29 -2.09 -9.03
C TYR A 118 -6.86 -1.90 -10.49
N ILE A 119 -7.57 -1.02 -11.21
CA ILE A 119 -7.22 -0.63 -12.58
C ILE A 119 -6.31 0.60 -12.46
N PRO A 120 -5.04 0.54 -12.92
CA PRO A 120 -4.14 1.68 -12.85
C PRO A 120 -4.61 2.79 -13.81
N ASP A 121 -4.20 4.03 -13.52
CA ASP A 121 -4.45 5.15 -14.43
C ASP A 121 -3.80 4.89 -15.78
N GLN A 122 -4.64 4.82 -16.82
CA GLN A 122 -4.18 4.59 -18.18
C GLN A 122 -3.76 5.92 -18.82
N GLN A 123 -2.45 6.12 -19.01
CA GLN A 123 -1.91 7.31 -19.67
C GLN A 123 -2.07 7.22 -21.19
N VAL A 124 -3.30 7.34 -21.69
CA VAL A 124 -3.62 7.25 -23.13
C VAL A 124 -3.09 8.46 -23.91
N GLY A 125 -2.87 9.60 -23.24
CA GLY A 125 -2.40 10.85 -23.86
C GLY A 125 -0.96 10.78 -24.41
N ASP A 126 -0.09 10.02 -23.75
CA ASP A 126 1.32 9.87 -24.16
C ASP A 126 1.52 8.70 -25.13
N MET A 127 0.46 7.94 -25.44
CA MET A 127 0.54 6.84 -26.39
C MET A 127 0.61 7.39 -27.81
N ALA A 128 1.78 7.26 -28.44
CA ALA A 128 1.90 7.43 -29.88
C ALA A 128 0.95 6.44 -30.58
N LEU A 129 -0.02 6.96 -31.33
CA LEU A 129 -0.95 6.14 -32.11
C LEU A 129 -0.15 5.17 -33.00
N SER A 130 -0.35 3.87 -32.81
CA SER A 130 0.35 2.82 -33.57
C SER A 130 0.09 2.92 -35.07
N HIS A 131 -1.08 3.44 -35.45
CA HIS A 131 -1.48 3.63 -36.84
C HIS A 131 -1.53 5.12 -37.22
N LYS A 132 -0.46 5.62 -37.85
CA LYS A 132 -0.47 6.92 -38.54
C LYS A 132 -1.19 6.77 -39.89
N ALA A 133 -2.51 6.82 -39.86
CA ALA A 133 -3.32 6.74 -41.07
C ALA A 133 -2.96 7.87 -42.06
N LYS A 134 -2.64 7.50 -43.32
CA LYS A 134 -2.32 8.47 -44.38
C LYS A 134 -3.46 9.47 -44.65
N GLY A 135 -4.71 9.09 -44.37
CA GLY A 135 -5.88 9.96 -44.50
C GLY A 135 -5.97 11.09 -43.48
N LEU A 136 -5.26 11.00 -42.34
CA LEU A 136 -5.16 12.07 -41.36
C LEU A 136 -4.06 13.10 -41.69
N LYS A 137 -3.18 12.79 -42.66
CA LYS A 137 -2.13 13.71 -43.10
C LYS A 137 -2.75 14.79 -43.99
N ARG A 138 -2.97 15.98 -43.44
CA ARG A 138 -3.49 17.18 -44.14
C ARG A 138 -2.54 17.77 -45.18
N GLU A 139 -1.39 17.13 -45.45
CA GLU A 139 -0.34 17.62 -46.34
C GLU A 139 -0.83 17.97 -47.76
N ARG A 140 -1.79 17.22 -48.33
CA ARG A 140 -2.18 17.40 -49.75
C ARG A 140 -3.24 18.48 -49.98
N ARG A 141 -4.10 18.79 -48.99
CA ARG A 141 -5.15 19.80 -49.18
C ARG A 141 -4.63 21.21 -48.95
N GLU A 142 -3.72 21.39 -47.98
CA GLU A 142 -3.16 22.70 -47.64
C GLU A 142 -2.06 23.13 -48.63
N ALA A 143 -1.34 22.20 -49.25
CA ALA A 143 -0.39 22.52 -50.32
C ALA A 143 -1.06 23.01 -51.61
N LYS A 144 -2.32 22.62 -51.86
CA LYS A 144 -3.07 23.03 -53.04
C LYS A 144 -3.59 24.46 -52.91
N THR A 145 -4.13 24.83 -51.74
CA THR A 145 -4.53 26.21 -51.44
C THR A 145 -3.34 27.17 -51.35
N LYS A 146 -2.19 26.74 -50.83
CA LYS A 146 -0.96 27.58 -50.82
C LYS A 146 -0.36 27.82 -52.20
N ASN A 147 -0.46 26.86 -53.13
CA ASN A 147 -0.02 27.08 -54.52
C ASN A 147 -0.97 28.01 -55.27
N GLU A 148 -2.28 27.93 -55.03
CA GLU A 148 -3.28 28.83 -55.63
C GLU A 148 -3.11 30.29 -55.15
N GLU A 149 -2.68 30.52 -53.89
CA GLU A 149 -2.37 31.87 -53.39
C GLU A 149 -1.09 32.46 -53.99
N ASN A 150 -0.07 31.65 -54.29
CA ASN A 150 1.20 32.11 -54.85
C ASN A 150 1.16 32.41 -56.36
N GLU A 151 0.30 31.74 -57.13
CA GLU A 151 0.19 31.99 -58.59
C GLU A 151 -0.44 33.36 -58.92
N ASN A 152 -1.24 33.95 -58.01
CA ASN A 152 -1.85 35.26 -58.20
C ASN A 152 -0.94 36.46 -57.85
N GLY A 153 0.27 36.22 -57.31
CA GLY A 153 1.16 37.28 -56.82
C GLY A 153 2.24 37.79 -57.78
N SER A 154 2.49 37.13 -58.92
CA SER A 154 3.68 37.40 -59.75
C SER A 154 3.40 37.52 -61.24
N LYS A 155 2.75 38.61 -61.65
CA LYS A 155 2.87 39.18 -63.00
C LYS A 155 3.31 40.65 -62.92
N LYS A 156 4.60 40.89 -62.65
CA LYS A 156 5.23 42.20 -62.96
C LYS A 156 5.79 42.15 -64.38
N GLN A 157 5.27 43.06 -65.22
CA GLN A 157 5.68 43.27 -66.61
C GLN A 157 7.17 43.68 -66.70
N LYS A 158 7.86 43.18 -67.73
CA LYS A 158 9.20 43.63 -68.12
C LYS A 158 9.12 45.08 -68.64
N PRO A 159 10.04 45.98 -68.27
CA PRO A 159 10.17 47.26 -68.94
C PRO A 159 10.95 47.08 -70.24
N ASP A 160 10.43 47.66 -71.32
CA ASP A 160 11.09 47.75 -72.62
C ASP A 160 12.29 48.71 -72.56
N SER A 161 13.28 48.40 -73.39
CA SER A 161 14.56 49.08 -73.53
C SER A 161 14.45 50.37 -74.35
N GLU A 162 15.03 51.46 -73.83
CA GLU A 162 15.75 52.52 -74.56
C GLU A 162 16.75 53.21 -73.62
#